data_AF-A0A0S8JHN3-F1
#
_entry.id   AF-A0A0S8JHN3-F1
#
_cell.length_a   1.000
_cell.length_b   1.000
_cell.length_c   1.000
_cell.angle_alpha   90.00
_cell.angle_beta   90.00
_cell.angle_gamma   90.00
#
_symmetry.space_group_name_H-M   'P 1'
#
loop_
_entity.id
_entity.type
_entity.pdbx_description
1 polymer ?
#
loop_
_entity_poly.entity_id
_entity_poly.type
_entity_poly.pdbx_seq_one_letter_code
_entity_poly.pdbx_strand_id
1 'polypeptide(L)'
;MLTAKSTRVVPLVAAWAVALLVVPASADLLAYVRKPEPAFAWELKGKVVHPEGTVYDLHLVSQVWQGIQWEHQLQVYQPKGTAPTATMLLMNTGGSAGEDDIAFGMQLASAIQAPCAVLYHIPNQPLLDGKSEDTLITETFVRYLNTKDENWPLLFPMAKSVVKAMDVLQAFSEQEWKTPVTGFIVTGGSKRGWTSWLSAVA
;
A
#
# COMPACT_ATOMS: atom_id res chain seq x y z
N MET A 1 -11.45 14.77 -87.74
CA MET A 1 -10.10 15.13 -87.26
C MET A 1 -10.19 15.20 -85.73
N LEU A 2 -9.67 14.19 -85.02
CA LEU A 2 -9.86 14.01 -83.58
C LEU A 2 -8.97 14.98 -82.77
N THR A 3 -9.57 15.77 -81.88
CA THR A 3 -8.84 16.52 -80.84
C THR A 3 -8.79 15.71 -79.56
N ALA A 4 -7.62 15.17 -79.24
CA ALA A 4 -7.34 14.46 -77.99
C ALA A 4 -7.26 15.44 -76.80
N LYS A 5 -8.07 15.24 -75.76
CA LYS A 5 -7.94 15.95 -74.49
C LYS A 5 -6.87 15.25 -73.64
N SER A 6 -5.78 15.97 -73.37
CA SER A 6 -4.73 15.56 -72.44
C SER A 6 -5.21 15.77 -70.99
N THR A 7 -5.47 14.68 -70.29
CA THR A 7 -5.75 14.68 -68.85
C THR A 7 -4.42 14.59 -68.10
N ARG A 8 -3.98 15.67 -67.47
CA ARG A 8 -2.83 15.65 -66.56
C ARG A 8 -3.26 15.02 -65.24
N VAL A 9 -2.72 13.85 -64.93
CA VAL A 9 -2.87 13.21 -63.61
C VAL A 9 -1.79 13.80 -62.70
N VAL A 10 -2.21 14.60 -61.71
CA VAL A 10 -1.33 15.06 -60.62
C VAL A 10 -1.37 14.01 -59.52
N PRO A 11 -0.24 13.42 -59.08
CA PRO A 11 -0.27 12.48 -57.98
C PRO A 11 -0.44 13.27 -56.68
N LEU A 12 -1.58 13.08 -56.00
CA LEU A 12 -1.79 13.60 -54.66
C LEU A 12 -0.99 12.70 -53.69
N VAL A 13 0.23 13.10 -53.34
CA VAL A 13 0.98 12.45 -52.27
C VAL A 13 0.35 12.90 -50.94
N ALA A 14 -0.56 12.09 -50.40
CA ALA A 14 -1.07 12.30 -49.05
C ALA A 14 0.04 11.95 -48.04
N ALA A 15 0.68 12.96 -47.48
CA ALA A 15 1.59 12.80 -46.36
C ALA A 15 0.77 12.54 -45.09
N TRP A 16 0.72 11.29 -44.65
CA TRP A 16 0.15 10.93 -43.35
C TRP A 16 1.13 11.32 -42.26
N ALA A 17 0.93 12.50 -41.66
CA ALA A 17 1.64 12.87 -40.45
C ALA A 17 1.16 11.99 -39.30
N VAL A 18 1.91 10.94 -38.98
CA VAL A 18 1.73 10.18 -37.74
C VAL A 18 2.25 11.07 -36.61
N ALA A 19 1.35 11.80 -35.96
CA ALA A 19 1.66 12.44 -34.69
C ALA A 19 1.90 11.32 -33.66
N LEU A 20 3.15 11.15 -33.24
CA LEU A 20 3.48 10.35 -32.06
C LEU A 20 2.84 11.05 -30.85
N LEU A 21 1.63 10.62 -30.49
CA LEU A 21 1.05 10.95 -29.20
C LEU A 21 1.94 10.30 -28.14
N VAL A 22 2.88 11.06 -27.60
CA VAL A 22 3.58 10.68 -26.38
C VAL A 22 2.53 10.75 -25.29
N VAL A 23 1.90 9.61 -24.98
CA VAL A 23 1.07 9.51 -23.79
C VAL A 23 2.02 9.67 -22.61
N PRO A 24 1.91 10.74 -21.81
CA PRO A 24 2.75 10.89 -20.63
C PRO A 24 2.48 9.69 -19.71
N ALA A 25 3.54 9.02 -19.26
CA ALA A 25 3.40 7.99 -18.25
C ALA A 25 3.12 8.70 -16.92
N SER A 26 1.90 8.57 -16.41
CA SER A 26 1.55 9.00 -15.06
C SER A 26 1.77 7.85 -14.07
N ALA A 27 1.74 8.14 -12.79
CA ALA A 27 1.60 7.11 -11.77
C ALA A 27 0.71 7.74 -10.71
N ASP A 28 -0.61 7.64 -10.93
CA ASP A 28 -1.59 8.31 -10.07
C ASP A 28 -1.82 7.50 -8.79
N LEU A 29 -1.03 7.81 -7.77
CA LEU A 29 -1.13 7.18 -6.46
C LEU A 29 -2.52 7.34 -5.83
N LEU A 30 -3.14 8.51 -5.96
CA LEU A 30 -4.46 8.78 -5.38
C LEU A 30 -5.52 7.88 -6.02
N ALA A 31 -5.54 7.82 -7.35
CA ALA A 31 -6.46 6.95 -8.08
C ALA A 31 -6.22 5.47 -7.74
N TYR A 32 -4.96 5.06 -7.63
CA TYR A 32 -4.58 3.70 -7.24
C TYR A 32 -5.14 3.33 -5.87
N VAL A 33 -4.89 4.17 -4.86
CA VAL A 33 -5.31 3.90 -3.48
C VAL A 33 -6.84 3.91 -3.34
N ARG A 34 -7.53 4.80 -4.05
CA ARG A 34 -8.99 4.92 -4.04
C ARG A 34 -9.72 3.82 -4.81
N LYS A 35 -9.01 3.05 -5.64
CA LYS A 35 -9.61 1.94 -6.39
C LYS A 35 -10.30 0.96 -5.42
N PRO A 36 -11.56 0.55 -5.68
CA PRO A 36 -12.24 -0.44 -4.86
C PRO A 36 -11.46 -1.76 -4.80
N GLU A 37 -11.45 -2.39 -3.63
CA GLU A 37 -10.79 -3.68 -3.38
C GLU A 37 -11.83 -4.71 -2.94
N PRO A 38 -12.44 -5.47 -3.87
CA PRO A 38 -13.44 -6.48 -3.53
C PRO A 38 -12.90 -7.62 -2.65
N ALA A 39 -11.58 -7.85 -2.69
CA ALA A 39 -10.90 -8.84 -1.87
C ALA A 39 -10.55 -8.32 -0.46
N PHE A 40 -10.77 -7.02 -0.17
CA PHE A 40 -10.47 -6.46 1.14
C PHE A 40 -11.31 -7.15 2.22
N ALA A 41 -10.62 -7.74 3.19
CA ALA A 41 -11.22 -8.43 4.32
C ALA A 41 -10.27 -8.36 5.50
N TRP A 42 -10.80 -8.43 6.72
CA TRP A 42 -9.97 -8.50 7.92
C TRP A 42 -10.68 -9.29 9.01
N GLU A 43 -9.91 -9.79 9.96
CA GLU A 43 -10.40 -10.51 11.13
C GLU A 43 -9.48 -10.31 12.34
N LEU A 44 -10.07 -10.37 13.54
CA LEU A 44 -9.32 -10.46 14.79
C LEU A 44 -9.04 -11.94 15.09
N LYS A 45 -7.78 -12.37 14.93
CA LYS A 45 -7.36 -13.76 15.17
C LYS A 45 -7.27 -14.11 16.65
N GLY A 46 -6.85 -13.16 17.49
CA GLY A 46 -6.65 -13.43 18.90
C GLY A 46 -6.32 -12.21 19.74
N LYS A 47 -6.27 -12.45 21.05
CA LYS A 47 -5.88 -11.47 22.06
C LYS A 47 -4.87 -12.13 23.01
N VAL A 48 -3.75 -11.46 23.25
CA VAL A 48 -2.73 -11.88 24.21
C VAL A 48 -2.73 -10.90 25.38
N VAL A 49 -2.92 -11.42 26.59
CA VAL A 49 -2.79 -10.63 27.82
C VAL A 49 -1.30 -10.55 28.17
N HIS A 50 -0.74 -9.35 28.13
CA HIS A 50 0.63 -9.06 28.49
C HIS A 50 0.68 -8.37 29.86
N PRO A 51 1.74 -8.54 30.69
CA PRO A 51 1.83 -7.85 31.99
C PRO A 51 1.65 -6.32 31.90
N GLU A 52 2.12 -5.73 30.80
CA GLU A 52 2.03 -4.29 30.53
C GLU A 52 0.79 -3.85 29.74
N GLY A 53 -0.06 -4.76 29.27
CA GLY A 53 -1.19 -4.37 28.41
C GLY A 53 -1.89 -5.52 27.70
N THR A 54 -2.58 -5.21 26.61
CA THR A 54 -3.23 -6.22 25.76
C THR A 54 -2.73 -6.06 24.34
N VAL A 55 -2.39 -7.19 23.72
CA VAL A 55 -2.01 -7.26 22.30
C VAL A 55 -3.14 -7.92 21.54
N TYR A 56 -3.62 -7.27 20.50
CA TYR A 56 -4.62 -7.80 19.58
C TYR A 56 -3.92 -8.19 18.29
N ASP A 57 -4.18 -9.40 17.82
CA ASP A 57 -3.59 -9.94 16.60
C ASP A 57 -4.65 -9.95 15.49
N LEU A 58 -4.53 -9.03 14.55
CA LEU A 58 -5.43 -8.90 13.40
C LEU A 58 -4.74 -9.37 12.13
N HIS A 59 -5.53 -9.92 11.23
CA HIS A 59 -5.07 -10.31 9.89
C HIS A 59 -5.96 -9.60 8.86
N LEU A 60 -5.36 -9.13 7.77
CA LEU A 60 -6.09 -8.47 6.68
C LEU A 60 -5.56 -8.85 5.31
N VAL A 61 -6.48 -8.91 4.35
CA VAL A 61 -6.21 -8.83 2.92
C VAL A 61 -6.37 -7.38 2.51
N SER A 62 -5.33 -6.75 1.96
CA SER A 62 -5.40 -5.33 1.58
C SER A 62 -5.93 -5.13 0.16
N GLN A 63 -5.49 -5.97 -0.79
CA GLN A 63 -5.76 -5.84 -2.22
C GLN A 63 -5.31 -7.09 -2.99
N VAL A 64 -5.58 -7.10 -4.29
CA VAL A 64 -4.93 -8.01 -5.25
C VAL A 64 -4.06 -7.19 -6.20
N TRP A 65 -2.74 -7.40 -6.14
CA TRP A 65 -1.76 -6.69 -6.96
C TRP A 65 -1.09 -7.66 -7.94
N GLN A 66 -1.11 -7.33 -9.23
CA GLN A 66 -0.56 -8.18 -10.30
C GLN A 66 -1.04 -9.65 -10.22
N GLY A 67 -2.31 -9.85 -9.84
CA GLY A 67 -2.91 -11.18 -9.66
C GLY A 67 -2.56 -11.89 -8.35
N ILE A 68 -1.81 -11.24 -7.45
CA ILE A 68 -1.34 -11.78 -6.18
C ILE A 68 -2.13 -11.15 -5.05
N GLN A 69 -2.72 -11.97 -4.17
CA GLN A 69 -3.40 -11.50 -2.97
C GLN A 69 -2.37 -10.99 -1.95
N TRP A 70 -2.59 -9.78 -1.41
CA TRP A 70 -1.71 -9.18 -0.42
C TRP A 70 -2.29 -9.35 0.98
N GLU A 71 -1.63 -10.17 1.78
CA GLU A 71 -2.01 -10.51 3.15
C GLU A 71 -1.02 -9.91 4.15
N HIS A 72 -1.55 -9.49 5.30
CA HIS A 72 -0.79 -8.81 6.33
C HIS A 72 -1.20 -9.26 7.73
N GLN A 73 -0.21 -9.31 8.62
CA GLN A 73 -0.44 -9.27 10.06
C GLN A 73 -0.43 -7.82 10.56
N LEU A 74 -1.35 -7.51 11.47
CA LEU A 74 -1.51 -6.20 12.10
C LEU A 74 -1.69 -6.38 13.61
N GLN A 75 -0.66 -6.04 14.38
CA GLN A 75 -0.73 -6.12 15.84
C GLN A 75 -1.10 -4.76 16.43
N VAL A 76 -2.04 -4.74 17.38
CA VAL A 76 -2.43 -3.54 18.12
C VAL A 76 -2.09 -3.72 19.59
N TYR A 77 -1.39 -2.75 20.16
CA TYR A 77 -0.90 -2.76 21.53
C TYR A 77 -1.64 -1.69 22.33
N GLN A 78 -2.45 -2.14 23.28
CA GLN A 78 -3.11 -1.28 24.26
C GLN A 78 -2.35 -1.34 25.58
N PRO A 79 -1.63 -0.27 25.97
CA PRO A 79 -0.89 -0.26 27.21
C PRO A 79 -1.85 -0.15 28.41
N LYS A 80 -1.47 -0.79 29.52
CA LYS A 80 -2.21 -0.76 30.78
C LYS A 80 -2.20 0.64 31.38
N GLY A 81 -3.28 1.02 32.06
CA GLY A 81 -3.39 2.30 32.74
C GLY A 81 -3.59 3.50 31.81
N THR A 82 -3.68 3.26 30.49
CA THR A 82 -3.98 4.27 29.48
C THR A 82 -5.28 3.88 28.80
N ALA A 83 -6.21 4.82 28.64
CA ALA A 83 -7.41 4.58 27.86
C ALA A 83 -7.10 4.66 26.34
N PRO A 84 -7.82 3.90 25.49
CA PRO A 84 -7.85 4.18 24.06
C PRO A 84 -8.14 5.65 23.76
N THR A 85 -7.54 6.20 22.71
CA THR A 85 -7.74 7.59 22.29
C THR A 85 -8.04 7.66 20.80
N ALA A 86 -8.47 8.83 20.32
CA ALA A 86 -8.76 9.06 18.91
C ALA A 86 -7.52 9.06 18.00
N THR A 87 -6.30 9.03 18.57
CA THR A 87 -5.05 9.04 17.81
C THR A 87 -4.22 7.80 18.13
N MET A 88 -3.68 7.15 17.09
CA MET A 88 -2.85 5.95 17.21
C MET A 88 -1.55 6.11 16.43
N LEU A 89 -0.46 5.59 16.99
CA LEU A 89 0.78 5.40 16.23
C LEU A 89 0.64 4.15 15.35
N LEU A 90 0.85 4.27 14.05
CA LEU A 90 0.91 3.15 13.10
C LEU A 90 2.32 3.03 12.52
N MET A 91 3.03 1.97 12.90
CA MET A 91 4.31 1.61 12.32
C MET A 91 4.11 0.57 11.22
N ASN A 92 4.74 0.74 10.06
CA ASN A 92 4.81 -0.29 9.03
C ASN A 92 6.21 -0.90 8.92
N THR A 93 6.28 -2.22 8.81
CA THR A 93 7.52 -3.00 8.82
C THR A 93 7.44 -4.22 7.87
N GLY A 94 8.59 -4.84 7.64
CA GLY A 94 8.69 -6.13 6.94
C GLY A 94 8.61 -7.31 7.91
N GLY A 95 8.71 -8.53 7.35
CA GLY A 95 8.70 -9.75 8.15
C GLY A 95 7.33 -10.02 8.79
N SER A 96 7.33 -10.89 9.79
CA SER A 96 6.16 -11.29 10.60
C SER A 96 6.46 -10.98 12.07
N ALA A 97 5.44 -10.80 12.91
CA ALA A 97 5.66 -10.59 14.33
C ALA A 97 6.16 -11.86 15.02
N GLY A 98 7.26 -11.74 15.77
CA GLY A 98 7.71 -12.70 16.77
C GLY A 98 7.49 -12.22 18.21
N GLU A 99 7.94 -13.02 19.18
CA GLU A 99 7.83 -12.66 20.61
C GLU A 99 8.61 -11.37 20.95
N ASP A 100 9.80 -11.18 20.39
CA ASP A 100 10.60 -9.98 20.60
C ASP A 100 9.92 -8.72 20.01
N ASP A 101 9.22 -8.87 18.88
CA ASP A 101 8.44 -7.77 18.29
C ASP A 101 7.26 -7.39 19.16
N ILE A 102 6.61 -8.38 19.80
CA ILE A 102 5.51 -8.12 20.75
C ILE A 102 6.01 -7.30 21.93
N ALA A 103 7.16 -7.67 22.50
CA ALA A 103 7.76 -6.94 23.60
C ALA A 103 8.13 -5.50 23.19
N PHE A 104 8.73 -5.32 22.01
CA PHE A 104 9.04 -4.00 21.48
C PHE A 104 7.79 -3.14 21.27
N GLY A 105 6.75 -3.68 20.63
CA GLY A 105 5.49 -2.96 20.38
C GLY A 105 4.81 -2.52 21.67
N MET A 106 4.80 -3.38 22.69
CA MET A 106 4.25 -3.03 24.00
C MET A 106 5.09 -1.96 24.72
N GLN A 107 6.42 -2.08 24.70
CA GLN A 107 7.31 -1.05 25.27
C GLN A 107 7.10 0.31 24.60
N LEU A 108 6.94 0.32 23.28
CA LEU A 108 6.64 1.53 22.52
C LEU A 108 5.30 2.15 22.97
N ALA A 109 4.24 1.34 23.05
CA ALA A 109 2.93 1.79 23.51
C ALA A 109 2.95 2.35 24.94
N SER A 110 3.63 1.65 25.86
CA SER A 110 3.85 2.08 27.24
C SER A 110 4.60 3.41 27.30
N ALA A 111 5.68 3.57 26.52
CA ALA A 111 6.51 4.76 26.53
C ALA A 111 5.79 6.01 26.00
N ILE A 112 4.94 5.85 24.98
CA ILE A 112 4.13 6.96 24.43
C ILE A 112 2.82 7.19 25.19
N GLN A 113 2.48 6.30 26.15
CA GLN A 113 1.21 6.30 26.87
C GLN A 113 0.00 6.43 25.94
N ALA A 114 0.00 5.67 24.85
CA ALA A 114 -1.06 5.65 23.86
C ALA A 114 -1.08 4.30 23.12
N PRO A 115 -2.22 3.92 22.51
CA PRO A 115 -2.26 2.74 21.67
C PRO A 115 -1.31 2.89 20.47
N CYS A 116 -0.64 1.81 20.10
CA CYS A 116 0.11 1.73 18.85
C CYS A 116 -0.28 0.48 18.06
N ALA A 117 -0.02 0.50 16.77
CA ALA A 117 -0.22 -0.63 15.87
C ALA A 117 1.02 -0.83 15.01
N VAL A 118 1.31 -2.09 14.69
CA VAL A 118 2.40 -2.48 13.79
C VAL A 118 1.83 -3.33 12.66
N LEU A 119 1.96 -2.81 11.43
CA LEU A 119 1.62 -3.50 10.20
C LEU A 119 2.85 -4.20 9.64
N TYR A 120 2.75 -5.51 9.48
CA TYR A 120 3.80 -6.38 8.97
C TYR A 120 3.60 -6.70 7.48
N HIS A 121 4.55 -7.44 6.90
CA HIS A 121 4.54 -7.83 5.48
C HIS A 121 4.47 -6.63 4.52
N ILE A 122 5.22 -5.56 4.80
CA ILE A 122 5.39 -4.43 3.89
C ILE A 122 6.82 -4.42 3.33
N PRO A 123 7.03 -4.76 2.04
CA PRO A 123 6.05 -5.33 1.11
C PRO A 123 5.76 -6.81 1.41
N ASN A 124 4.72 -7.36 0.78
CA ASN A 124 4.31 -8.76 0.93
C ASN A 124 5.24 -9.67 0.10
N GLN A 125 6.44 -9.92 0.63
CA GLN A 125 7.57 -10.52 -0.06
C GLN A 125 7.98 -11.86 0.57
N PRO A 126 8.72 -12.73 -0.14
CA PRO A 126 9.33 -12.56 -1.46
C PRO A 126 8.33 -12.58 -2.63
N LEU A 127 8.62 -11.87 -3.72
CA LEU A 127 7.81 -11.82 -4.96
C LEU A 127 8.69 -11.88 -6.21
N LEU A 128 8.07 -12.08 -7.39
CA LEU A 128 8.74 -11.99 -8.70
C LEU A 128 10.04 -12.82 -8.76
N ASP A 129 9.90 -14.13 -8.56
CA ASP A 129 11.02 -15.08 -8.53
C ASP A 129 11.94 -14.88 -7.33
N GLY A 130 11.36 -14.84 -6.12
CA GLY A 130 12.11 -14.84 -4.86
C GLY A 130 12.73 -13.48 -4.47
N LYS A 131 12.46 -12.40 -5.22
CA LYS A 131 13.03 -11.08 -4.96
C LYS A 131 12.42 -10.46 -3.71
N SER A 132 13.24 -9.72 -2.98
CA SER A 132 12.87 -9.03 -1.74
C SER A 132 13.55 -7.67 -1.69
N GLU A 133 13.04 -6.79 -0.83
CA GLU A 133 13.65 -5.50 -0.50
C GLU A 133 13.98 -4.67 -1.75
N ASP A 134 15.20 -4.12 -1.84
CA ASP A 134 15.61 -3.18 -2.88
C ASP A 134 15.63 -3.83 -4.26
N THR A 135 15.95 -5.13 -4.33
CA THR A 135 15.92 -5.91 -5.57
C THR A 135 14.49 -6.01 -6.11
N LEU A 136 13.51 -6.23 -5.24
CA LEU A 136 12.11 -6.28 -5.64
C LEU A 136 11.61 -4.91 -6.10
N ILE A 137 11.93 -3.84 -5.36
CA ILE A 137 11.58 -2.47 -5.78
C ILE A 137 12.19 -2.18 -7.16
N THR A 138 13.49 -2.40 -7.33
CA THR A 138 14.19 -2.13 -8.59
C THR A 138 13.56 -2.89 -9.76
N GLU A 139 13.27 -4.19 -9.57
CA GLU A 139 12.59 -5.00 -10.58
C GLU A 139 11.25 -4.39 -11.00
N THR A 140 10.43 -3.93 -10.05
CA THR A 140 9.14 -3.31 -10.39
C THR A 140 9.28 -2.00 -11.15
N PHE A 141 10.29 -1.19 -10.84
CA PHE A 141 10.59 0.02 -11.62
C PHE A 141 11.04 -0.31 -13.04
N VAL A 142 11.89 -1.34 -13.22
CA VAL A 142 12.30 -1.81 -14.56
C VAL A 142 11.09 -2.27 -15.37
N ARG A 143 10.18 -3.06 -14.76
CA ARG A 143 8.94 -3.49 -15.43
C ARG A 143 8.05 -2.33 -15.80
N TYR A 144 7.87 -1.34 -14.92
CA TYR A 144 7.14 -0.12 -15.26
C TYR A 144 7.77 0.61 -16.45
N LEU A 145 9.09 0.81 -16.44
CA LEU A 145 9.78 1.50 -17.53
C LEU A 145 9.63 0.78 -18.88
N ASN A 146 9.62 -0.55 -18.87
CA ASN A 146 9.48 -1.38 -20.07
C ASN A 146 8.03 -1.47 -20.58
N THR A 147 7.06 -1.61 -19.67
CA THR A 147 5.66 -1.91 -20.02
C THR A 147 4.76 -0.69 -20.01
N LYS A 148 5.14 0.37 -19.29
CA LYS A 148 4.31 1.53 -18.94
C LYS A 148 3.05 1.20 -18.13
N ASP A 149 2.94 -0.01 -17.58
CA ASP A 149 1.84 -0.37 -16.69
C ASP A 149 2.06 0.26 -15.31
N GLU A 150 1.26 1.30 -15.02
CA GLU A 150 1.28 2.08 -13.78
C GLU A 150 0.94 1.26 -12.52
N ASN A 151 0.46 0.02 -12.69
CA ASN A 151 0.27 -0.92 -11.59
C ASN A 151 1.58 -1.57 -11.14
N TRP A 152 2.71 -1.41 -11.83
CA TRP A 152 3.97 -2.03 -11.43
C TRP A 152 4.67 -1.41 -10.21
N PRO A 153 4.79 -0.09 -10.03
CA PRO A 153 5.59 0.48 -8.95
C PRO A 153 5.18 -0.06 -7.56
N LEU A 154 6.06 -0.85 -6.93
CA LEU A 154 5.75 -1.58 -5.69
C LEU A 154 5.32 -0.68 -4.52
N LEU A 155 5.75 0.58 -4.53
CA LEU A 155 5.39 1.55 -3.51
C LEU A 155 3.88 1.81 -3.44
N PHE A 156 3.14 1.57 -4.53
CA PHE A 156 1.70 1.81 -4.59
C PHE A 156 0.91 0.77 -3.80
N PRO A 157 1.05 -0.55 -4.03
CA PRO A 157 0.41 -1.53 -3.17
C PRO A 157 0.91 -1.43 -1.72
N MET A 158 2.19 -1.10 -1.48
CA MET A 158 2.70 -0.86 -0.11
C MET A 158 1.95 0.28 0.59
N ALA A 159 1.79 1.44 -0.06
CA ALA A 159 1.08 2.59 0.52
C ALA A 159 -0.40 2.26 0.73
N LYS A 160 -1.03 1.59 -0.23
CA LYS A 160 -2.41 1.14 -0.12
C LYS A 160 -2.63 0.17 1.04
N SER A 161 -1.69 -0.74 1.31
CA SER A 161 -1.75 -1.63 2.48
C SER A 161 -1.75 -0.86 3.81
N VAL A 162 -0.99 0.24 3.92
CA VAL A 162 -1.01 1.11 5.10
C VAL A 162 -2.35 1.81 5.26
N VAL A 163 -2.92 2.34 4.17
CA VAL A 163 -4.26 2.96 4.19
C VAL A 163 -5.33 1.93 4.57
N LYS A 164 -5.25 0.71 4.05
CA LYS A 164 -6.14 -0.39 4.42
C LYS A 164 -5.98 -0.83 5.87
N ALA A 165 -4.78 -0.78 6.43
CA ALA A 165 -4.59 -0.99 7.87
C ALA A 165 -5.27 0.11 8.69
N MET A 166 -5.25 1.38 8.24
CA MET A 166 -6.02 2.44 8.90
C MET A 166 -7.52 2.13 8.89
N ASP A 167 -8.10 1.75 7.74
CA ASP A 167 -9.51 1.32 7.65
C ASP A 167 -9.84 0.23 8.70
N VAL A 168 -8.96 -0.78 8.83
CA VAL A 168 -9.10 -1.85 9.82
C VAL A 168 -9.02 -1.31 11.24
N LEU A 169 -8.06 -0.45 11.57
CA LEU A 169 -7.89 0.11 12.91
C LEU A 169 -9.06 0.98 13.35
N GLN A 170 -9.66 1.74 12.42
CA GLN A 170 -10.87 2.51 12.68
C GLN A 170 -12.05 1.58 13.02
N ALA A 171 -12.26 0.54 12.21
CA ALA A 171 -13.33 -0.43 12.46
C ALA A 171 -13.10 -1.22 13.76
N PHE A 172 -11.87 -1.69 13.99
CA PHE A 172 -11.48 -2.41 15.20
C PHE A 172 -11.70 -1.57 16.46
N SER A 173 -11.21 -0.33 16.48
CA SER A 173 -11.30 0.54 17.66
C SER A 173 -12.75 0.91 18.01
N GLU A 174 -13.60 1.11 17.00
CA GLU A 174 -15.05 1.27 17.19
C GLU A 174 -15.69 0.00 17.77
N GLN A 175 -15.34 -1.17 17.25
CA GLN A 175 -15.94 -2.44 17.67
C GLN A 175 -15.49 -2.87 19.07
N GLU A 176 -14.19 -2.84 19.34
CA GLU A 176 -13.55 -3.40 20.52
C GLU A 176 -13.45 -2.41 21.67
N TRP A 177 -13.17 -1.14 21.39
CA TRP A 177 -12.91 -0.12 22.42
C TRP A 177 -14.03 0.90 22.57
N LYS A 178 -15.00 0.93 21.65
CA LYS A 178 -16.06 1.96 21.58
C LYS A 178 -15.49 3.38 21.54
N THR A 179 -14.27 3.51 21.02
CA THR A 179 -13.53 4.75 20.91
C THR A 179 -12.89 4.77 19.53
N PRO A 180 -13.57 5.32 18.51
CA PRO A 180 -13.07 5.28 17.15
C PRO A 180 -11.79 6.10 17.02
N VAL A 181 -10.77 5.49 16.42
CA VAL A 181 -9.54 6.17 16.02
C VAL A 181 -9.84 7.01 14.77
N THR A 182 -9.48 8.28 14.80
CA THR A 182 -9.69 9.23 13.68
C THR A 182 -8.39 9.88 13.21
N GLY A 183 -7.29 9.67 13.92
CA GLY A 183 -5.97 10.22 13.58
C GLY A 183 -4.87 9.18 13.69
N PHE A 184 -3.89 9.27 12.79
CA PHE A 184 -2.74 8.38 12.77
C PHE A 184 -1.44 9.17 12.72
N ILE A 185 -0.47 8.77 13.55
CA ILE A 185 0.94 9.11 13.35
C ILE A 185 1.55 7.91 12.62
N VAL A 186 2.05 8.10 11.41
CA VAL A 186 2.55 6.98 10.58
C VAL A 186 4.06 7.00 10.51
N THR A 187 4.69 5.85 10.73
CA THR A 187 6.15 5.71 10.65
C THR A 187 6.60 4.39 10.05
N GLY A 188 7.85 4.34 9.61
CA GLY A 188 8.49 3.16 9.05
C GLY A 188 9.95 3.42 8.68
N GLY A 189 10.80 2.40 8.78
CA GLY A 189 12.23 2.52 8.46
C GLY A 189 12.53 2.35 6.97
N SER A 190 13.49 3.11 6.44
CA SER A 190 14.02 2.94 5.08
C SER A 190 12.89 3.01 4.02
N LYS A 191 12.70 1.96 3.20
CA LYS A 191 11.61 1.84 2.21
C LYS A 191 10.21 2.01 2.81
N ARG A 192 10.03 1.57 4.06
CA ARG A 192 8.79 1.76 4.82
C ARG A 192 8.60 3.22 5.24
N GLY A 193 9.67 4.02 5.29
CA GLY A 193 9.59 5.47 5.43
C GLY A 193 9.00 6.14 4.19
N TRP A 194 9.41 5.73 2.99
CA TRP A 194 8.76 6.19 1.75
C TRP A 194 7.29 5.78 1.70
N THR A 195 7.00 4.55 2.15
CA THR A 195 5.62 4.05 2.24
C THR A 195 4.78 4.89 3.19
N SER A 196 5.33 5.26 4.36
CA SER A 196 4.67 6.15 5.32
C SER A 196 4.35 7.49 4.67
N TRP A 197 5.33 8.10 4.00
CA TRP A 197 5.14 9.39 3.32
C TRP A 197 4.07 9.31 2.23
N LEU A 198 4.11 8.29 1.38
CA LEU A 198 3.13 8.09 0.30
C LEU A 198 1.73 7.83 0.85
N SER A 199 1.60 7.05 1.93
CA SER A 199 0.30 6.77 2.55
C SER A 199 -0.39 8.01 3.11
N ALA A 200 0.37 9.01 3.56
CA ALA A 200 -0.17 10.27 4.07
C ALA A 200 -0.62 11.23 2.97
N VAL A 201 -0.09 11.08 1.75
CA VAL A 201 -0.50 11.85 0.56
C VAL A 201 -1.72 11.21 -0.11
N ALA A 202 -1.99 9.93 0.15
CA ALA A 202 -2.98 9.10 -0.50
C ALA A 202 -4.45 9.41 -0.13
#